data_AF-A0A940IVA2-F1
#
_entry.id   AF-A0A940IVA2-F1
#
_cell.length_a   1.000
_cell.length_b   1.000
_cell.length_c   1.000
_cell.angle_alpha   90.00
_cell.angle_beta   90.00
_cell.angle_gamma   90.00
#
_symmetry.space_group_name_H-M   'P 1'
#
loop_
_entity.id
_entity.type
_entity.pdbx_description
1 polymer ?
#
loop_
_entity_poly.entity_id
_entity_poly.type
_entity_poly.pdbx_seq_one_letter_code
_entity_poly.pdbx_strand_id
1 'polypeptide(L)'
;MNRPTTPIYVLKRRAKELSRERGIPLHEAQKQIAKQEGFASWSLLVSCPTAAPVDTKITSLPVSPADRAKAIEIANFTFEKVFDRIEPDNPTATRAFWDAEDYVDNRWLDEGMLPIDRDYALSLIEAFLVHHVIDLAVQADKKSA
;
A
#
# COMPACT_ATOMS: atom_id res chain seq x y z
N MET A 1 7.05 18.01 -22.81
CA MET A 1 7.44 17.65 -21.42
C MET A 1 6.67 16.40 -21.06
N ASN A 2 7.37 15.29 -20.81
CA ASN A 2 6.70 14.05 -20.40
C ASN A 2 6.24 14.22 -18.96
N ARG A 3 5.01 13.81 -18.66
CA ARG A 3 4.41 13.88 -17.32
C ARG A 3 4.00 12.47 -16.93
N PRO A 4 4.23 12.02 -15.67
CA PRO A 4 3.78 10.71 -15.25
C PRO A 4 2.25 10.68 -15.35
N THR A 5 1.73 9.70 -16.07
CA THR A 5 0.29 9.49 -16.19
C THR A 5 -0.26 8.81 -14.93
N THR A 6 0.61 8.06 -14.27
CA THR A 6 0.31 7.32 -13.05
C THR A 6 0.99 7.99 -11.82
N PRO A 7 0.33 8.06 -10.65
CA PRO A 7 0.97 8.51 -9.42
C PRO A 7 2.22 7.71 -9.05
N ILE A 8 3.20 8.37 -8.42
CA ILE A 8 4.53 7.80 -8.14
C ILE A 8 4.45 6.53 -7.27
N TYR A 9 3.58 6.47 -6.26
CA TYR A 9 3.45 5.27 -5.43
C TYR A 9 2.98 4.03 -6.23
N VAL A 10 2.06 4.19 -7.20
CA VAL A 10 1.60 3.08 -8.05
C VAL A 10 2.77 2.59 -8.90
N LEU A 11 3.58 3.51 -9.42
CA LEU A 11 4.77 3.18 -10.18
C LEU A 11 5.82 2.46 -9.33
N LYS A 12 6.01 2.88 -8.07
CA LYS A 12 6.90 2.18 -7.12
C LYS A 12 6.40 0.77 -6.84
N ARG A 13 5.09 0.59 -6.63
CA ARG A 13 4.48 -0.72 -6.39
C ARG A 13 4.63 -1.62 -7.62
N ARG A 14 4.30 -1.13 -8.82
CA ARG A 14 4.52 -1.86 -10.09
C ARG A 14 5.98 -2.26 -10.26
N ALA A 15 6.93 -1.39 -9.89
CA ALA A 15 8.35 -1.74 -9.94
C ALA A 15 8.73 -2.86 -8.94
N LYS A 16 8.17 -2.85 -7.73
CA LYS A 16 8.37 -3.96 -6.76
C LYS A 16 7.77 -5.27 -7.27
N GLU A 17 6.57 -5.23 -7.84
CA GLU A 17 5.89 -6.40 -8.42
C GLU A 17 6.69 -6.96 -9.59
N LEU A 18 7.09 -6.11 -10.53
CA LEU A 18 7.93 -6.47 -11.68
C LEU A 18 9.29 -7.06 -11.27
N SER A 19 9.90 -6.53 -10.21
CA SER A 19 11.14 -7.06 -9.64
C SER A 19 10.97 -8.50 -9.13
N ARG A 20 9.85 -8.78 -8.45
CA ARG A 20 9.53 -10.12 -7.93
C ARG A 20 9.18 -11.09 -9.05
N GLU A 21 8.35 -10.68 -10.00
CA GLU A 21 7.89 -11.51 -11.12
C GLU A 21 9.03 -11.89 -12.06
N ARG A 22 9.93 -10.96 -12.36
CA ARG A 22 11.02 -11.17 -13.33
C ARG A 22 12.35 -11.56 -12.67
N GLY A 23 12.43 -11.58 -11.34
CA GLY A 23 13.67 -11.84 -10.62
C GLY A 23 14.76 -10.79 -10.88
N ILE A 24 14.41 -9.57 -11.28
CA ILE A 24 15.35 -8.49 -11.58
C ILE A 24 15.53 -7.57 -10.37
N PRO A 25 16.71 -6.93 -10.17
CA PRO A 25 16.90 -5.93 -9.13
C PRO A 25 15.87 -4.78 -9.22
N LEU A 26 15.45 -4.23 -8.07
CA LEU A 26 14.42 -3.19 -8.00
C LEU A 26 14.75 -1.95 -8.87
N HIS A 27 16.03 -1.55 -8.93
CA HIS A 27 16.44 -0.40 -9.74
C HIS A 27 16.26 -0.64 -11.25
N GLU A 28 16.44 -1.89 -11.72
CA GLU A 28 16.17 -2.27 -13.11
C GLU A 28 14.67 -2.31 -13.38
N ALA A 29 13.87 -2.82 -12.44
CA ALA A 29 12.42 -2.75 -12.55
C ALA A 29 11.91 -1.30 -12.60
N GLN A 30 12.42 -0.42 -11.74
CA GLN A 30 12.13 1.02 -11.77
C GLN A 30 12.48 1.66 -13.12
N LYS A 31 13.63 1.31 -13.70
CA LYS A 31 14.04 1.80 -15.03
C LYS A 31 13.09 1.32 -16.12
N GLN A 32 12.58 0.09 -16.05
CA GLN A 32 11.57 -0.41 -16.98
C GLN A 32 10.25 0.33 -16.85
N ILE A 33 9.75 0.55 -15.62
CA ILE A 33 8.54 1.33 -15.37
C ILE A 33 8.70 2.77 -15.85
N ALA A 34 9.85 3.41 -15.61
CA ALA A 34 10.12 4.76 -16.09
C ALA A 34 10.03 4.84 -17.62
N LYS A 35 10.61 3.87 -18.35
CA LYS A 35 10.51 3.79 -19.81
C LYS A 35 9.08 3.62 -20.30
N GLN A 36 8.24 2.84 -19.59
CA GLN A 36 6.83 2.66 -19.93
C GLN A 36 6.02 3.97 -19.79
N GLU A 37 6.36 4.80 -18.80
CA GLU A 37 5.77 6.14 -18.63
C GLU A 37 6.44 7.20 -19.54
N GLY A 38 7.36 6.79 -20.43
CA GLY A 38 8.05 7.68 -21.36
C GLY A 38 9.26 8.43 -20.79
N PHE A 39 9.76 8.07 -19.62
CA PHE A 39 10.92 8.69 -18.98
C PHE A 39 12.20 7.89 -19.21
N ALA A 40 13.33 8.60 -19.37
CA ALA A 40 14.64 7.97 -19.60
C ALA A 40 15.23 7.31 -18.34
N SER A 41 14.86 7.79 -17.15
CA SER A 41 15.30 7.25 -15.87
C SER A 41 14.24 7.45 -14.79
N TRP A 42 14.35 6.65 -13.73
CA TRP A 42 13.48 6.75 -12.56
C TRP A 42 13.59 8.13 -11.88
N SER A 43 14.81 8.66 -11.74
CA SER A 43 15.02 9.99 -11.15
C SER A 43 14.32 11.09 -11.95
N LEU A 44 14.37 11.05 -13.28
CA LEU A 44 13.68 12.02 -14.14
C LEU A 44 12.15 11.92 -14.01
N LEU A 45 11.63 10.72 -13.82
CA LEU A 45 10.21 10.50 -13.57
C LEU A 45 9.79 11.12 -12.23
N VAL A 46 10.53 10.83 -11.16
CA VAL A 46 10.20 11.30 -9.80
C VAL A 46 10.38 12.82 -9.67
N SER A 47 11.34 13.41 -10.40
CA SER A 47 11.52 14.86 -10.45
C SER A 47 10.45 15.59 -11.28
N CYS A 48 9.59 14.86 -12.01
CA CYS A 48 8.54 15.48 -12.82
C CYS A 48 7.24 15.63 -12.01
N PRO A 49 6.68 16.85 -11.90
CA PRO A 49 5.43 17.06 -11.19
C PRO A 49 4.26 16.34 -11.88
N THR A 50 3.62 15.42 -11.17
CA THR A 50 2.47 14.63 -11.62
C THR A 50 1.24 15.49 -11.90
N ALA A 51 0.28 14.96 -12.67
CA ALA A 51 -1.13 15.35 -12.74
C ALA A 51 -1.73 16.16 -11.55
N ALA A 52 -1.80 17.49 -11.60
CA ALA A 52 -2.32 18.41 -10.56
C ALA A 52 -1.50 18.55 -9.25
N PRO A 53 -1.58 19.69 -8.52
CA PRO A 53 -1.13 19.76 -7.13
C PRO A 53 -2.09 18.92 -6.29
N VAL A 54 -1.92 17.61 -6.31
CA VAL A 54 -2.49 16.74 -5.30
C VAL A 54 -1.72 17.05 -4.03
N ASP A 55 -2.38 17.51 -2.98
CA ASP A 55 -1.74 17.72 -1.67
C ASP A 55 -0.99 16.44 -1.30
N THR A 56 0.33 16.51 -1.38
CA THR A 56 1.20 15.34 -1.18
C THR A 56 1.23 14.91 0.27
N LYS A 57 0.65 15.71 1.17
CA LYS A 57 0.56 15.44 2.60
C LYS A 57 -0.88 15.26 3.06
N ILE A 58 -1.06 14.31 3.96
CA ILE A 58 -2.25 14.19 4.80
C ILE A 58 -1.99 15.06 6.03
N THR A 59 -2.89 16.00 6.29
CA THR A 59 -2.74 16.99 7.37
C THR A 59 -3.81 16.89 8.46
N SER A 60 -4.87 16.12 8.22
CA SER A 60 -5.96 15.92 9.18
C SER A 60 -6.58 14.53 9.01
N LEU A 61 -7.19 14.04 10.09
CA LEU A 61 -8.09 12.88 10.08
C LEU A 61 -9.55 13.34 10.27
N PRO A 62 -10.54 12.61 9.73
CA PRO A 62 -10.38 11.46 8.81
C PRO A 62 -9.76 11.90 7.47
N VAL A 63 -9.05 10.98 6.81
CA VAL A 63 -8.41 11.26 5.51
C VAL A 63 -9.44 11.58 4.43
N SER A 64 -9.01 12.16 3.30
CA SER A 64 -9.92 12.44 2.20
C SER A 64 -10.60 11.15 1.68
N PRO A 65 -11.83 11.21 1.16
CA PRO A 65 -12.51 10.02 0.62
C PRO A 65 -11.69 9.30 -0.47
N ALA A 66 -10.92 10.05 -1.26
CA ALA A 66 -10.03 9.48 -2.28
C ALA A 66 -8.87 8.69 -1.66
N ASP A 67 -8.26 9.23 -0.60
CA ASP A 67 -7.17 8.54 0.11
C ASP A 67 -7.69 7.34 0.90
N ARG A 68 -8.87 7.46 1.53
CA ARG A 68 -9.54 6.35 2.22
C ARG A 68 -9.82 5.19 1.27
N ALA A 69 -10.44 5.47 0.11
CA ALA A 69 -10.72 4.44 -0.89
C ALA A 69 -9.44 3.74 -1.36
N LYS A 70 -8.35 4.49 -1.52
CA LYS A 70 -7.06 3.92 -1.91
C LYS A 70 -6.42 3.08 -0.81
N ALA A 71 -6.49 3.54 0.44
CA ALA A 71 -6.02 2.79 1.60
C ALA A 71 -6.76 1.46 1.73
N ILE A 72 -8.08 1.43 1.53
CA ILE A 72 -8.90 0.21 1.56
C ILE A 72 -8.46 -0.77 0.46
N GLU A 73 -8.23 -0.30 -0.76
CA GLU A 73 -7.73 -1.14 -1.86
C GLU A 73 -6.37 -1.77 -1.51
N ILE A 74 -5.45 -0.99 -0.95
CA ILE A 74 -4.11 -1.47 -0.55
C ILE A 74 -4.22 -2.43 0.64
N ALA A 75 -5.09 -2.15 1.61
CA ALA A 75 -5.32 -2.99 2.77
C ALA A 75 -5.85 -4.37 2.36
N ASN A 76 -6.90 -4.43 1.53
CA ASN A 76 -7.43 -5.71 1.04
C ASN A 76 -6.39 -6.51 0.25
N PHE A 77 -5.67 -5.87 -0.66
CA PHE A 77 -4.61 -6.57 -1.41
C PHE A 77 -3.50 -7.10 -0.50
N THR A 78 -3.09 -6.30 0.49
CA THR A 78 -2.03 -6.69 1.42
C THR A 78 -2.51 -7.78 2.36
N PHE A 79 -3.78 -7.73 2.78
CA PHE A 79 -4.42 -8.75 3.61
C PHE A 79 -4.31 -10.12 2.92
N GLU A 80 -4.77 -10.23 1.67
CA GLU A 80 -4.73 -11.51 0.93
C GLU A 80 -3.29 -12.03 0.81
N LYS A 81 -2.32 -11.16 0.49
CA LYS A 81 -0.90 -11.57 0.40
C LYS A 81 -0.31 -12.05 1.73
N VAL A 82 -0.70 -11.43 2.84
CA VAL A 82 -0.25 -11.87 4.16
C VAL A 82 -0.96 -13.17 4.53
N PHE A 83 -2.28 -13.22 4.33
CA PHE A 83 -3.13 -14.36 4.63
C PHE A 83 -2.60 -15.63 3.95
N ASP A 84 -2.30 -15.55 2.65
CA ASP A 84 -1.72 -16.66 1.88
C ASP A 84 -0.34 -17.09 2.39
N ARG A 85 0.43 -16.17 2.96
CA ARG A 85 1.78 -16.46 3.46
C ARG A 85 1.79 -17.07 4.85
N ILE A 86 0.84 -16.67 5.71
CA ILE A 86 0.80 -17.15 7.09
C ILE A 86 0.01 -18.45 7.23
N GLU A 87 -0.87 -18.77 6.26
CA GLU A 87 -1.69 -20.00 6.24
C GLU A 87 -2.35 -20.30 7.60
N PRO A 88 -3.28 -19.44 8.07
CA PRO A 88 -3.79 -19.54 9.43
C PRO A 88 -4.59 -20.83 9.66
N ASP A 89 -4.50 -21.41 10.86
CA ASP A 89 -5.16 -22.67 11.24
C ASP A 89 -6.69 -22.60 11.08
N ASN A 90 -7.28 -21.42 11.30
CA ASN A 90 -8.71 -21.15 11.14
C ASN A 90 -8.97 -20.12 10.02
N PRO A 91 -8.85 -20.50 8.73
CA PRO A 91 -8.84 -19.54 7.63
C PRO A 91 -10.18 -18.82 7.42
N THR A 92 -11.30 -19.53 7.56
CA THR A 92 -12.64 -18.94 7.41
C THR A 92 -12.93 -17.93 8.51
N ALA A 93 -12.62 -18.27 9.76
CA ALA A 93 -12.83 -17.38 10.90
C ALA A 93 -11.88 -16.17 10.85
N THR A 94 -10.62 -16.38 10.48
CA THR A 94 -9.64 -15.29 10.30
C THR A 94 -10.11 -14.29 9.26
N ARG A 95 -10.60 -14.77 8.10
CA ARG A 95 -11.14 -13.89 7.05
C ARG A 95 -12.46 -13.21 7.47
N ALA A 96 -13.26 -13.84 8.33
CA ALA A 96 -14.47 -13.22 8.87
C ALA A 96 -14.20 -12.06 9.86
N PHE A 97 -13.01 -12.00 10.48
CA PHE A 97 -12.63 -10.86 11.32
C PHE A 97 -12.01 -9.70 10.54
N TRP A 98 -11.69 -9.89 9.26
CA TRP A 98 -11.10 -8.83 8.46
C TRP A 98 -12.14 -7.77 8.10
N ASP A 99 -11.86 -6.54 8.51
CA ASP A 99 -12.62 -5.35 8.14
C ASP A 99 -11.63 -4.27 7.67
N ALA A 100 -11.57 -4.07 6.36
CA ALA A 100 -10.67 -3.09 5.76
C ALA A 100 -11.06 -1.64 6.10
N GLU A 101 -12.34 -1.38 6.33
CA GLU A 101 -12.82 -0.04 6.69
C GLU A 101 -12.42 0.29 8.13
N ASP A 102 -12.66 -0.61 9.08
CA ASP A 102 -12.20 -0.45 10.47
C ASP A 102 -10.68 -0.26 10.53
N TYR A 103 -9.93 -1.07 9.77
CA TYR A 103 -8.48 -0.95 9.74
C TYR A 103 -8.01 0.43 9.25
N VAL A 104 -8.57 0.92 8.15
CA VAL A 104 -8.17 2.20 7.56
C VAL A 104 -8.60 3.38 8.43
N ASP A 105 -9.78 3.31 9.03
CA ASP A 105 -10.34 4.43 9.78
C ASP A 105 -9.79 4.51 11.21
N ASN A 106 -9.47 3.37 11.83
CA ASN A 106 -9.14 3.30 13.26
C ASN A 106 -7.72 2.79 13.58
N ARG A 107 -7.00 2.17 12.64
CA ARG A 107 -5.72 1.48 12.93
C ARG A 107 -4.53 1.93 12.07
N TRP A 108 -4.78 2.54 10.92
CA TRP A 108 -3.73 2.86 9.97
C TRP A 108 -2.92 4.12 10.34
N LEU A 109 -3.59 5.21 10.70
CA LEU A 109 -2.95 6.50 11.04
C LEU A 109 -3.52 7.06 12.34
N ASP A 110 -2.67 7.75 13.09
CA ASP A 110 -3.07 8.58 14.24
C ASP A 110 -2.67 10.05 14.02
N GLU A 111 -3.26 10.96 14.81
CA GLU A 111 -2.99 12.40 14.70
C GLU A 111 -1.52 12.75 14.95
N GLY A 112 -0.79 11.96 15.74
CA GLY A 112 0.63 12.15 16.05
C GLY A 112 1.57 11.86 14.87
N MET A 113 1.09 11.19 13.82
CA MET A 113 1.85 10.97 12.59
C MET A 113 1.77 12.17 11.61
N LEU A 114 0.87 13.12 11.85
CA LEU A 114 0.60 14.21 10.91
C LEU A 114 1.53 15.42 11.10
N PRO A 115 1.85 16.17 10.03
CA PRO A 115 1.49 15.91 8.63
C PRO A 115 2.42 14.86 8.00
N ILE A 116 1.82 13.85 7.35
CA ILE A 116 2.54 12.74 6.73
C ILE A 116 2.44 12.80 5.21
N ASP A 117 3.51 12.41 4.51
CA ASP A 117 3.46 12.22 3.07
C ASP A 117 2.49 11.08 2.70
N ARG A 118 1.64 11.31 1.71
CA ARG A 118 0.57 10.38 1.30
C ARG A 118 1.14 9.06 0.79
N ASP A 119 2.20 9.09 0.00
CA ASP A 119 2.84 7.89 -0.53
C ASP A 119 3.49 7.10 0.62
N TYR A 120 4.11 7.81 1.56
CA TYR A 120 4.67 7.19 2.75
C TYR A 120 3.57 6.57 3.63
N ALA A 121 2.49 7.28 3.90
CA ALA A 121 1.35 6.78 4.66
C ALA A 121 0.81 5.47 4.05
N LEU A 122 0.55 5.44 2.74
CA LEU A 122 0.04 4.24 2.07
C LEU A 122 1.03 3.07 2.14
N SER A 123 2.34 3.35 2.15
CA SER A 123 3.37 2.32 2.32
C SER A 123 3.36 1.67 3.71
N LEU A 124 2.85 2.37 4.74
CA LEU A 124 2.74 1.82 6.09
C LEU A 124 1.73 0.66 6.15
N ILE A 125 0.69 0.68 5.31
CA ILE A 125 -0.25 -0.45 5.20
C ILE A 125 0.51 -1.71 4.76
N GLU A 126 1.30 -1.62 3.68
CA GLU A 126 2.10 -2.75 3.19
C GLU A 126 3.11 -3.26 4.23
N ALA A 127 3.65 -2.36 5.06
CA ALA A 127 4.69 -2.68 6.04
C ALA A 127 4.13 -3.30 7.32
N PHE A 128 3.01 -2.80 7.83
CA PHE A 128 2.53 -3.10 9.18
C PHE A 128 1.27 -3.97 9.22
N LEU A 129 0.51 -4.10 8.12
CA LEU A 129 -0.74 -4.88 8.13
C LEU A 129 -0.52 -6.34 8.55
N VAL A 130 0.68 -6.89 8.30
CA VAL A 130 1.02 -8.26 8.70
C VAL A 130 0.78 -8.55 10.19
N HIS A 131 1.07 -7.59 11.07
CA HIS A 131 0.84 -7.76 12.50
C HIS A 131 -0.63 -7.91 12.82
N HIS A 132 -1.47 -7.08 12.17
CA HIS A 132 -2.90 -7.15 12.37
C HIS A 132 -3.48 -8.48 11.88
N VAL A 133 -3.07 -8.98 10.70
CA VAL A 133 -3.56 -10.28 10.21
C VAL A 133 -3.17 -11.43 11.15
N ILE A 134 -1.97 -11.38 11.75
CA ILE A 134 -1.55 -12.35 12.77
C ILE A 134 -2.47 -12.26 14.00
N ASP A 135 -2.79 -11.04 14.47
CA ASP A 135 -3.72 -10.87 15.59
C ASP A 135 -5.13 -11.39 15.28
N LEU A 136 -5.60 -11.27 14.03
CA LEU A 136 -6.87 -11.86 13.60
C LEU A 136 -6.84 -13.39 13.63
N ALA A 137 -5.73 -14.00 13.16
CA ALA A 137 -5.55 -15.45 13.20
C ALA A 137 -5.53 -15.97 14.63
N VAL A 138 -4.75 -15.34 15.52
CA VAL A 138 -4.70 -15.68 16.94
C VAL A 138 -6.07 -15.56 17.61
N GLN A 139 -6.87 -14.56 17.24
CA GLN A 139 -8.24 -14.42 17.75
C GLN A 139 -9.17 -15.52 17.25
N ALA A 140 -9.02 -15.95 15.99
CA ALA A 140 -9.77 -17.07 15.44
C ALA A 140 -9.44 -18.37 16.17
N ASP A 141 -8.16 -18.64 16.42
CA ASP A 141 -7.73 -19.85 17.12
C ASP A 141 -8.29 -19.92 18.54
N LYS A 142 -8.30 -18.79 19.25
CA LYS A 142 -8.88 -18.70 20.61
C LYS A 142 -10.38 -18.94 20.66
N LYS A 143 -11.13 -18.67 19.58
CA LYS A 143 -12.58 -18.89 19.52
C LYS A 143 -12.96 -20.29 19.04
N SER A 144 -12.02 -21.00 18.42
CA SER A 144 -12.19 -22.39 17.98
C SER A 144 -11.76 -23.43 19.03
N ALA A 145 -11.08 -23.01 20.10
CA ALA A 145 -10.63 -23.85 21.23
C ALA A 145 -11.69 -23.97 22.32
#